data_AF-A0A957NSQ6-F1
#
_entry.id   AF-A0A957NSQ6-F1
#
_cell.length_a   1.000
_cell.length_b   1.000
_cell.length_c   1.000
_cell.angle_alpha   90.00
_cell.angle_beta   90.00
_cell.angle_gamma   90.00
#
_symmetry.space_group_name_H-M   'P 1'
#
loop_
_entity.id
_entity.type
_entity.pdbx_description
1 polymer ?
#
loop_
_entity_poly.entity_id
_entity_poly.type
_entity_poly.pdbx_seq_one_letter_code
_entity_poly.pdbx_strand_id
1 'polypeptide(L)'
;DDQPLAAKVLDRMAQGYSTQLQYDQALQTYARTLTIWQAQADKRQVATTLFKMGAIYREAEQYDESLQKFQEALGLAQEIADRDLEARLWDRIAGAYRADGAFDKALTAYSSALGLWQELGDADNVARTQTNVSRTIQARFDRSLETRTENGVALPLDGEVVSGVISIKGIANHPQFQKWQLDLLLFGNETQATFIGVSAKAKPQVGTFITLDTTRYPNGTHKLRLRVVRDGANYDEYFTTITIQN
;
A
#
# COMPACT_ATOMS: atom_id res chain seq x y z
N ASP A 1 14.61 -37.45 29.40
CA ASP A 1 14.24 -37.02 28.05
C ASP A 1 14.72 -35.59 27.85
N ASP A 2 15.65 -35.36 26.91
CA ASP A 2 16.29 -34.05 26.68
C ASP A 2 15.70 -33.31 25.46
N GLN A 3 14.53 -33.76 25.01
CA GLN A 3 13.86 -33.28 23.80
C GLN A 3 13.59 -31.75 23.81
N PRO A 4 13.14 -31.12 24.91
CA PRO A 4 12.96 -29.68 24.95
C PRO A 4 14.27 -28.88 24.83
N LEU A 5 15.39 -29.42 25.34
CA LEU A 5 16.70 -28.78 25.19
C LEU A 5 17.19 -28.92 23.75
N ALA A 6 17.05 -30.12 23.17
CA ALA A 6 17.37 -30.38 21.77
C ALA A 6 16.61 -29.44 20.83
N ALA A 7 15.31 -29.24 21.06
CA ALA A 7 14.50 -28.30 20.27
C ALA A 7 14.99 -26.85 20.39
N LYS A 8 15.39 -26.39 21.59
CA LYS A 8 15.99 -25.05 21.77
C LYS A 8 17.34 -24.90 21.06
N VAL A 9 18.15 -25.95 21.02
CA VAL A 9 19.41 -25.95 20.27
C VAL A 9 19.15 -25.87 18.77
N LEU A 10 18.23 -26.70 18.26
CA LEU A 10 17.82 -26.68 16.86
C LEU A 10 17.21 -25.33 16.44
N ASP A 11 16.41 -24.71 17.30
CA ASP A 11 15.85 -23.37 17.06
C ASP A 11 16.94 -22.31 16.84
N ARG A 12 18.00 -22.34 17.67
CA ARG A 12 19.16 -21.44 17.53
C ARG A 12 19.98 -21.76 16.27
N MET A 13 20.16 -23.03 15.94
CA MET A 13 20.84 -23.43 14.71
C MET A 13 20.08 -22.95 13.48
N ALA A 14 18.77 -23.14 13.45
CA ALA A 14 17.91 -22.69 12.37
C ALA A 14 17.98 -21.16 12.19
N GLN A 15 17.98 -20.42 13.30
CA GLN A 15 18.18 -18.97 13.27
C GLN A 15 19.56 -18.60 12.69
N GLY A 16 20.62 -19.33 13.07
CA GLY A 16 21.97 -19.14 12.53
C GLY A 16 22.09 -19.45 11.04
N TYR A 17 21.34 -20.42 10.51
CA TYR A 17 21.24 -20.66 9.08
C TYR A 17 20.48 -19.53 8.38
N SER A 18 19.37 -19.07 8.96
CA SER A 18 18.58 -17.97 8.43
C SER A 18 19.40 -16.69 8.27
N THR A 19 20.23 -16.32 9.26
CA THR A 19 21.08 -15.13 9.18
C THR A 19 22.21 -15.25 8.15
N GLN A 20 22.57 -16.47 7.77
CA GLN A 20 23.50 -16.77 6.68
C GLN A 20 22.80 -16.93 5.32
N LEU A 21 21.50 -16.63 5.24
CA LEU A 21 20.65 -16.79 4.04
C LEU A 21 20.57 -18.25 3.55
N GLN A 22 20.86 -19.19 4.44
CA GLN A 22 20.76 -20.63 4.19
C GLN A 22 19.34 -21.12 4.48
N TYR A 23 18.39 -20.63 3.67
CA TYR A 23 16.95 -20.78 3.93
C TYR A 23 16.49 -22.24 3.99
N ASP A 24 16.95 -23.09 3.07
CA ASP A 24 16.59 -24.51 3.07
C ASP A 24 17.05 -25.23 4.35
N GLN A 25 18.29 -24.96 4.78
CA GLN A 25 18.83 -25.54 6.01
C GLN A 25 18.09 -25.01 7.25
N ALA A 26 17.73 -23.73 7.25
CA ALA A 26 16.94 -23.13 8.32
C ALA A 26 15.55 -23.77 8.40
N LEU A 27 14.85 -23.92 7.27
CA LEU A 27 13.52 -24.52 7.19
C LEU A 27 13.52 -25.99 7.57
N GLN A 28 14.49 -26.78 7.09
CA GLN A 28 14.66 -28.18 7.50
C GLN A 28 14.92 -28.32 9.00
N THR A 29 15.71 -27.41 9.57
CA THR A 29 16.01 -27.41 11.00
C THR A 29 14.78 -27.00 11.82
N TYR A 30 14.02 -25.98 11.39
CA TYR A 30 12.75 -25.61 12.02
C TYR A 30 11.69 -26.70 11.90
N ALA A 31 11.63 -27.45 10.80
CA ALA A 31 10.72 -28.59 10.67
C ALA A 31 11.01 -29.67 11.72
N ARG A 32 12.29 -29.95 12.02
CA ARG A 32 12.68 -30.85 13.12
C ARG A 32 12.26 -30.29 14.49
N THR A 33 12.51 -29.00 14.73
CA THR A 33 12.06 -28.31 15.96
C THR A 33 10.55 -28.40 16.13
N LEU A 34 9.79 -28.21 15.05
CA LEU A 34 8.33 -28.28 15.02
C LEU A 34 7.83 -29.67 15.42
N THR A 35 8.41 -30.74 14.89
CA THR A 35 8.06 -32.13 15.26
C THR A 35 8.24 -32.38 16.76
N ILE A 36 9.32 -31.86 17.36
CA ILE A 36 9.56 -32.02 18.79
C ILE A 36 8.49 -31.28 19.59
N TRP A 37 8.21 -30.02 19.27
CA TRP A 37 7.19 -29.25 20.01
C TRP A 37 5.77 -29.81 19.85
N GLN A 38 5.44 -30.36 18.69
CA GLN A 38 4.18 -31.08 18.47
C GLN A 38 4.09 -32.34 19.34
N ALA A 39 5.16 -33.15 19.44
CA ALA A 39 5.19 -34.33 20.29
C ALA A 39 5.05 -33.98 21.78
N GLN A 40 5.52 -32.80 22.19
CA GLN A 40 5.36 -32.26 23.54
C GLN A 40 4.03 -31.53 23.77
N ALA A 41 3.18 -31.41 22.74
CA ALA A 41 1.95 -30.62 22.76
C ALA A 41 2.15 -29.14 23.19
N ASP A 42 3.34 -28.57 23.01
CA ASP A 42 3.64 -27.18 23.34
C ASP A 42 3.19 -26.25 22.21
N LYS A 43 1.91 -25.90 22.22
CA LYS A 43 1.27 -25.05 21.20
C LYS A 43 1.95 -23.70 21.02
N ARG A 44 2.49 -23.11 22.09
CA ARG A 44 3.17 -21.82 22.03
C ARG A 44 4.46 -21.91 21.22
N GLN A 45 5.24 -22.97 21.46
CA GLN A 45 6.47 -23.20 20.71
C GLN A 45 6.21 -23.65 19.26
N VAL A 46 5.14 -24.41 19.02
CA VAL A 46 4.67 -24.73 17.66
C VAL A 46 4.33 -23.44 16.90
N ALA A 47 3.52 -22.55 17.47
CA ALA A 47 3.15 -21.28 16.86
C ALA A 47 4.37 -20.38 16.59
N THR A 48 5.29 -20.29 17.56
CA THR A 48 6.53 -19.51 17.42
C THR A 48 7.43 -20.06 16.31
N THR A 49 7.53 -21.39 16.18
CA THR A 49 8.33 -22.04 15.13
C THR A 49 7.72 -21.78 13.76
N LEU A 50 6.40 -21.89 13.62
CA LEU A 50 5.67 -21.57 12.39
C LEU A 50 5.83 -20.10 12.00
N PHE A 51 5.76 -19.17 12.96
CA PHE A 51 6.05 -17.75 12.72
C PHE A 51 7.45 -17.54 12.13
N LYS A 52 8.47 -18.21 12.67
CA LYS A 52 9.86 -18.11 12.17
C LYS A 52 10.00 -18.70 10.77
N MET A 53 9.36 -19.84 10.50
CA MET A 53 9.31 -20.42 9.15
C MET A 53 8.63 -19.48 8.15
N GLY A 54 7.51 -18.86 8.54
CA GLY A 54 6.83 -17.86 7.71
C GLY A 54 7.71 -16.64 7.40
N ALA A 55 8.51 -16.20 8.36
CA ALA A 55 9.48 -15.12 8.15
C ALA A 55 10.58 -15.52 7.15
N ILE A 56 11.10 -16.75 7.23
CA ILE A 56 12.09 -17.26 6.28
C ILE A 56 11.52 -17.36 4.88
N TYR A 57 10.34 -17.97 4.71
CA TYR A 57 9.70 -18.05 3.40
C TYR A 57 9.52 -16.67 2.76
N ARG A 58 9.16 -15.65 3.56
CA ARG A 58 9.06 -14.27 3.07
C ARG A 58 10.42 -13.71 2.63
N GLU A 59 11.49 -13.97 3.38
CA GLU A 59 12.85 -13.54 3.03
C GLU A 59 13.38 -14.26 1.78
N ALA A 60 12.93 -15.49 1.55
CA ALA A 60 13.17 -16.27 0.34
C ALA A 60 12.20 -15.94 -0.82
N GLU A 61 11.38 -14.88 -0.68
CA GLU A 61 10.38 -14.45 -1.67
C GLU A 61 9.29 -15.51 -2.00
N GLN A 62 9.12 -16.50 -1.14
CA GLN A 62 8.07 -17.52 -1.19
C GLN A 62 6.83 -17.06 -0.41
N TYR A 63 6.06 -16.15 -1.02
CA TYR A 63 5.00 -15.42 -0.32
C TYR A 63 3.78 -16.28 0.06
N ASP A 64 3.43 -17.29 -0.74
CA ASP A 64 2.29 -18.17 -0.48
C ASP A 64 2.55 -19.06 0.75
N GLU A 65 3.72 -19.70 0.78
CA GLU A 65 4.16 -20.53 1.91
C GLU A 65 4.35 -19.69 3.18
N SER A 66 4.82 -18.45 3.04
CA SER A 66 4.93 -17.50 4.15
C SER A 66 3.55 -17.21 4.76
N LEU A 67 2.57 -16.86 3.93
CA LEU A 67 1.22 -16.53 4.37
C LEU A 67 0.56 -17.75 5.03
N GLN A 68 0.72 -18.94 4.45
CA GLN A 68 0.22 -20.18 5.03
C GLN A 68 0.79 -20.40 6.44
N LYS A 69 2.11 -20.27 6.62
CA LYS A 69 2.74 -20.49 7.93
C LYS A 69 2.35 -19.44 8.97
N PHE A 70 2.17 -18.18 8.57
CA PHE A 70 1.62 -17.17 9.48
C PHE A 70 0.16 -17.46 9.86
N GLN A 71 -0.68 -17.93 8.94
CA GLN A 71 -2.08 -18.29 9.26
C GLN A 71 -2.17 -19.50 10.19
N GLU A 72 -1.35 -20.54 9.97
CA GLU A 72 -1.24 -21.69 10.89
C GLU A 72 -0.82 -21.24 12.31
N ALA A 73 0.21 -20.39 12.41
CA ALA A 73 0.67 -19.83 13.68
C ALA A 73 -0.41 -18.96 14.35
N LEU A 74 -1.20 -18.21 13.56
CA LEU A 74 -2.23 -17.31 14.08
C LEU A 74 -3.36 -18.08 14.75
N GLY A 75 -3.81 -19.18 14.14
CA GLY A 75 -4.83 -20.04 14.74
C GLY A 75 -4.39 -20.58 16.10
N LEU A 76 -3.12 -21.00 16.22
CA LEU A 76 -2.57 -21.47 17.50
C LEU A 76 -2.42 -20.34 18.52
N ALA A 77 -1.96 -19.15 18.11
CA ALA A 77 -1.83 -18.00 19.00
C ALA A 77 -3.19 -17.59 19.59
N GLN A 78 -4.25 -17.61 18.78
CA GLN A 78 -5.63 -17.36 19.21
C GLN A 78 -6.13 -18.45 20.15
N GLU A 79 -5.88 -19.72 19.83
CA GLU A 79 -6.30 -20.86 20.66
C GLU A 79 -5.72 -20.79 22.08
N ILE A 80 -4.46 -20.36 22.21
CA ILE A 80 -3.79 -20.23 23.52
C ILE A 80 -3.90 -18.83 24.14
N ALA A 81 -4.65 -17.92 23.51
CA ALA A 81 -4.78 -16.52 23.90
C ALA A 81 -3.44 -15.77 24.08
N ASP A 82 -2.41 -16.07 23.27
CA ASP A 82 -1.15 -15.32 23.25
C ASP A 82 -1.31 -14.06 22.39
N ARG A 83 -1.75 -12.97 23.03
CA ARG A 83 -2.08 -11.69 22.37
C ARG A 83 -0.89 -11.00 21.71
N ASP A 84 0.31 -11.12 22.29
CA ASP A 84 1.53 -10.56 21.67
C ASP A 84 1.85 -11.29 20.37
N LEU A 85 1.82 -12.63 20.39
CA LEU A 85 2.07 -13.41 19.18
C LEU A 85 0.98 -13.18 18.12
N GLU A 86 -0.29 -13.11 18.53
CA GLU A 86 -1.42 -12.79 17.67
C GLU A 86 -1.21 -11.44 16.94
N ALA A 87 -0.81 -10.39 17.68
CA ALA A 87 -0.58 -9.07 17.13
C ALA A 87 0.57 -9.06 16.11
N ARG A 88 1.69 -9.74 16.41
CA ARG A 88 2.82 -9.89 15.47
C ARG A 88 2.41 -10.59 14.19
N LEU A 89 1.56 -11.62 14.29
CA LEU A 89 1.11 -12.40 13.15
C LEU A 89 0.19 -11.61 12.25
N TRP A 90 -0.77 -10.86 12.82
CA TRP A 90 -1.61 -9.94 12.05
C TRP A 90 -0.78 -8.90 11.28
N ASP A 91 0.24 -8.34 11.92
CA ASP A 91 1.18 -7.40 11.29
C ASP A 91 1.91 -8.01 10.09
N ARG A 92 2.35 -9.28 10.21
CA ARG A 92 3.05 -10.01 9.14
C ARG A 92 2.12 -10.35 7.99
N ILE A 93 0.91 -10.83 8.28
CA ILE A 93 -0.13 -11.15 7.30
C ILE A 93 -0.54 -9.88 6.53
N ALA A 94 -0.72 -8.77 7.24
CA ALA A 94 -1.04 -7.49 6.61
C ALA A 94 0.07 -7.03 5.65
N GLY A 95 1.34 -7.20 6.05
CA GLY A 95 2.48 -6.94 5.20
C GLY A 95 2.50 -7.79 3.93
N ALA A 96 2.13 -9.07 4.02
CA ALA A 96 2.02 -9.98 2.88
C ALA A 96 0.90 -9.54 1.92
N TYR A 97 -0.30 -9.26 2.43
CA TYR A 97 -1.41 -8.75 1.60
C TYR A 97 -1.07 -7.43 0.91
N ARG A 98 -0.32 -6.54 1.57
CA ARG A 98 0.12 -5.28 0.96
C ARG A 98 1.09 -5.54 -0.21
N ALA A 99 1.99 -6.51 -0.09
CA ALA A 99 2.92 -6.88 -1.15
C ALA A 99 2.20 -7.51 -2.37
N ASP A 100 1.13 -8.27 -2.11
CA ASP A 100 0.24 -8.86 -3.13
C ASP A 100 -0.69 -7.83 -3.79
N GLY A 101 -0.72 -6.58 -3.31
CA GLY A 101 -1.65 -5.55 -3.80
C GLY A 101 -3.08 -5.72 -3.30
N ALA A 102 -3.34 -6.68 -2.41
CA ALA A 102 -4.61 -6.88 -1.72
C ALA A 102 -4.80 -5.87 -0.58
N PHE A 103 -4.80 -4.57 -0.92
CA PHE A 103 -4.73 -3.47 0.04
C PHE A 103 -5.87 -3.45 1.07
N ASP A 104 -7.10 -3.81 0.69
CA ASP A 104 -8.22 -3.87 1.64
C ASP A 104 -8.01 -4.97 2.69
N LYS A 105 -7.54 -6.16 2.29
CA LYS A 105 -7.19 -7.24 3.22
C LYS A 105 -6.03 -6.83 4.14
N ALA A 106 -5.04 -6.12 3.60
CA ALA A 106 -3.93 -5.59 4.39
C ALA A 106 -4.41 -4.60 5.46
N LEU A 107 -5.29 -3.67 5.11
CA LEU A 107 -5.86 -2.70 6.06
C LEU A 107 -6.68 -3.37 7.16
N THR A 108 -7.48 -4.39 6.83
CA THR A 108 -8.20 -5.18 7.84
C THR A 108 -7.23 -5.87 8.81
N ALA A 109 -6.19 -6.54 8.29
CA ALA A 109 -5.21 -7.23 9.13
C ALA A 109 -4.38 -6.26 10.00
N TYR A 110 -3.99 -5.09 9.47
CA TYR A 110 -3.34 -4.05 10.27
C TYR A 110 -4.25 -3.49 11.35
N SER A 111 -5.56 -3.38 11.09
CA SER A 111 -6.53 -2.98 12.12
C SER A 111 -6.59 -3.99 13.26
N SER A 112 -6.56 -5.29 12.97
CA SER A 112 -6.48 -6.34 14.00
C SER A 112 -5.20 -6.24 14.83
N ALA A 113 -4.04 -6.05 14.19
CA ALA A 113 -2.77 -5.86 14.89
C ALA A 113 -2.79 -4.60 15.78
N LEU A 114 -3.30 -3.48 15.25
CA LEU A 114 -3.35 -2.21 15.96
C LEU A 114 -4.20 -2.28 17.23
N GLY A 115 -5.37 -2.92 17.16
CA GLY A 115 -6.23 -3.14 18.34
C GLY A 115 -5.51 -3.93 19.43
N LEU A 116 -4.82 -5.01 19.07
CA LEU A 116 -4.06 -5.82 20.02
C LEU A 116 -2.85 -5.07 20.60
N TRP A 117 -2.12 -4.30 19.79
CA TRP A 117 -1.01 -3.49 20.29
C TRP A 117 -1.48 -2.41 21.28
N GLN A 118 -2.65 -1.84 21.06
CA GLN A 118 -3.29 -0.92 22.00
C GLN A 118 -3.71 -1.62 23.30
N GLU A 119 -4.31 -2.81 23.22
CA GLU A 119 -4.65 -3.63 24.40
C GLU A 119 -3.41 -3.96 25.25
N LEU A 120 -2.27 -4.22 24.60
CA LEU A 120 -1.00 -4.53 25.25
C LEU A 120 -0.23 -3.29 25.78
N GLY A 121 -0.67 -2.08 25.43
CA GLY A 121 0.04 -0.85 25.76
C GLY A 121 1.38 -0.67 25.03
N ASP A 122 1.57 -1.35 23.89
CA ASP A 122 2.81 -1.32 23.11
C ASP A 122 2.80 -0.14 22.11
N ALA A 123 3.18 1.04 22.60
CA ALA A 123 3.16 2.28 21.82
C ALA A 123 4.10 2.22 20.58
N ASP A 124 5.21 1.50 20.67
CA ASP A 124 6.19 1.40 19.59
C ASP A 124 5.59 0.60 18.42
N ASN A 125 4.96 -0.54 18.70
CA ASN A 125 4.31 -1.33 17.68
C ASN A 125 3.03 -0.66 17.15
N VAL A 126 2.32 0.14 17.94
CA VAL A 126 1.24 1.02 17.45
C VAL A 126 1.76 1.98 16.38
N ALA A 127 2.82 2.75 16.68
CA ALA A 127 3.38 3.74 15.76
C ALA A 127 3.91 3.07 14.46
N ARG A 128 4.58 1.93 14.59
CA ARG A 128 5.06 1.14 13.44
C ARG A 128 3.90 0.66 12.56
N THR A 129 2.83 0.16 13.18
CA THR A 129 1.64 -0.35 12.47
C THR A 129 0.92 0.78 11.73
N GLN A 130 0.73 1.92 12.37
CA GLN A 130 0.14 3.12 11.74
C GLN A 130 0.97 3.59 10.54
N THR A 131 2.29 3.58 10.65
CA THR A 131 3.17 3.91 9.51
C THR A 131 2.95 2.94 8.34
N ASN A 132 2.75 1.65 8.62
CA ASN A 132 2.45 0.66 7.58
C ASN A 132 1.05 0.83 6.99
N VAL A 133 0.05 1.21 7.79
CA VAL A 133 -1.29 1.58 7.30
C VAL A 133 -1.20 2.75 6.32
N SER A 134 -0.49 3.82 6.68
CA SER A 134 -0.29 4.97 5.79
C SER A 134 0.39 4.57 4.47
N ARG A 135 1.42 3.73 4.52
CA ARG A 135 2.06 3.19 3.29
C ARG A 135 1.09 2.35 2.45
N THR A 136 0.19 1.60 3.09
CA THR A 136 -0.83 0.78 2.40
C THR A 136 -1.84 1.66 1.70
N ILE A 137 -2.32 2.72 2.36
CA ILE A 137 -3.26 3.69 1.79
C ILE A 137 -2.60 4.40 0.61
N GLN A 138 -1.35 4.83 0.74
CA GLN A 138 -0.60 5.46 -0.35
C GLN A 138 -0.46 4.51 -1.56
N ALA A 139 -0.02 3.26 -1.33
CA ALA A 139 0.13 2.29 -2.41
C ALA A 139 -1.21 1.97 -3.10
N ARG A 140 -2.29 1.87 -2.32
CA ARG A 140 -3.65 1.70 -2.86
C ARG A 140 -4.05 2.87 -3.74
N PHE A 141 -3.76 4.10 -3.31
CA PHE A 141 -4.02 5.30 -4.08
C PHE A 141 -3.20 5.35 -5.36
N ASP A 142 -1.90 5.08 -5.29
CA ASP A 142 -1.04 5.04 -6.47
C ASP A 142 -1.56 4.00 -7.48
N ARG A 143 -1.97 2.82 -7.00
CA ARG A 143 -2.57 1.78 -7.85
C ARG A 143 -3.87 2.22 -8.50
N SER A 144 -4.71 2.99 -7.82
CA SER A 144 -5.97 3.49 -8.40
C SER A 144 -5.72 4.52 -9.51
N LEU A 145 -4.63 5.29 -9.41
CA LEU A 145 -4.19 6.18 -10.49
C LEU A 145 -3.65 5.39 -11.69
N GLU A 146 -2.91 4.30 -11.47
CA GLU A 146 -2.41 3.44 -12.55
C GLU A 146 -3.51 2.76 -13.36
N THR A 147 -4.60 2.34 -12.70
CA THR A 147 -5.72 1.63 -13.36
C THR A 147 -6.76 2.56 -13.99
N ARG A 148 -6.62 3.88 -13.82
CA ARG A 148 -7.53 4.86 -14.42
C ARG A 148 -7.38 4.85 -15.95
N THR A 149 -8.50 4.84 -16.66
CA THR A 149 -8.55 4.81 -18.14
C THR A 149 -9.27 6.01 -18.76
N GLU A 150 -10.03 6.75 -17.95
CA GLU A 150 -10.84 7.88 -18.42
C GLU A 150 -10.01 9.16 -18.53
N ASN A 151 -10.22 9.88 -19.64
CA ASN A 151 -9.71 11.23 -19.82
C ASN A 151 -10.18 12.17 -18.69
N GLY A 152 -9.35 13.15 -18.35
CA GLY A 152 -9.63 14.10 -17.28
C GLY A 152 -8.38 14.42 -16.46
N VAL A 153 -8.52 15.37 -15.54
CA VAL A 153 -7.52 15.62 -14.50
C VAL A 153 -7.71 14.56 -13.41
N ALA A 154 -6.61 13.90 -13.04
CA ALA A 154 -6.55 12.91 -11.97
C ALA A 154 -5.95 13.48 -10.69
N LEU A 155 -5.02 14.43 -10.81
CA LEU A 155 -4.47 15.22 -9.71
C LEU A 155 -4.38 16.69 -10.13
N PRO A 156 -4.76 17.65 -9.28
CA PRO A 156 -5.42 17.47 -7.98
C PRO A 156 -6.76 16.72 -8.10
N LEU A 157 -7.19 16.09 -7.02
CA LEU A 157 -8.49 15.43 -6.91
C LEU A 157 -9.61 16.46 -7.00
N ASP A 158 -10.79 16.04 -7.45
CA ASP A 158 -11.96 16.91 -7.49
C ASP A 158 -12.33 17.36 -6.08
N GLY A 159 -12.42 18.68 -5.90
CA GLY A 159 -12.65 19.35 -4.61
C GLY A 159 -11.40 19.55 -3.76
N GLU A 160 -10.21 19.14 -4.20
CA GLU A 160 -8.99 19.27 -3.40
C GLU A 160 -8.62 20.74 -3.13
N VAL A 161 -8.18 21.00 -1.90
CA VAL A 161 -7.60 22.30 -1.51
C VAL A 161 -6.13 22.30 -1.88
N VAL A 162 -5.71 23.29 -2.66
CA VAL A 162 -4.36 23.40 -3.20
C VAL A 162 -3.73 24.74 -2.85
N SER A 163 -2.40 24.74 -2.70
CA SER A 163 -1.62 25.95 -2.45
C SER A 163 -0.20 25.84 -3.02
N GLY A 164 0.41 26.98 -3.33
CA GLY A 164 1.75 27.04 -3.88
C GLY A 164 1.89 26.40 -5.27
N VAL A 165 2.93 25.59 -5.46
CA VAL A 165 3.24 24.99 -6.75
C VAL A 165 2.74 23.55 -6.78
N ILE A 166 1.76 23.26 -7.63
CA ILE A 166 1.14 21.94 -7.76
C ILE A 166 1.38 21.32 -9.13
N SER A 167 1.36 19.99 -9.21
CA SER A 167 1.37 19.27 -10.49
C SER A 167 -0.05 18.92 -10.90
N ILE A 168 -0.45 19.32 -12.12
CA ILE A 168 -1.68 18.84 -12.75
C ILE A 168 -1.34 17.58 -13.54
N LYS A 169 -1.92 16.44 -13.15
CA LYS A 169 -1.74 15.15 -13.80
C LYS A 169 -3.09 14.61 -14.27
N GLY A 170 -3.09 13.79 -15.32
CA GLY A 170 -4.31 13.14 -15.79
C GLY A 170 -4.11 12.41 -17.11
N ILE A 171 -5.23 12.10 -17.76
CA ILE A 171 -5.29 11.35 -19.01
C ILE A 171 -5.89 12.25 -20.08
N ALA A 172 -5.25 12.29 -21.24
CA ALA A 172 -5.74 12.98 -22.42
C ALA A 172 -5.31 12.20 -23.65
N ASN A 173 -6.21 11.35 -24.13
CA ASN A 173 -5.96 10.44 -25.22
C ASN A 173 -7.23 10.21 -26.03
N HIS A 174 -7.05 9.99 -27.33
CA HIS A 174 -8.12 9.67 -28.28
C HIS A 174 -7.49 9.06 -29.54
N PRO A 175 -8.16 8.15 -30.27
CA PRO A 175 -7.61 7.63 -31.54
C PRO A 175 -7.27 8.71 -32.58
N GLN A 176 -8.04 9.79 -32.58
CA GLN A 176 -7.83 10.98 -33.42
C GLN A 176 -7.26 12.16 -32.60
N PHE A 177 -6.43 11.89 -31.60
CA PHE A 177 -5.90 12.92 -30.71
C PHE A 177 -5.02 13.92 -31.48
N GLN A 178 -5.30 15.21 -31.29
CA GLN A 178 -4.45 16.29 -31.81
C GLN A 178 -3.67 17.00 -30.71
N LYS A 179 -4.37 17.41 -29.66
CA LYS A 179 -3.79 18.12 -28.53
C LYS A 179 -4.72 18.05 -27.33
N TRP A 180 -4.15 18.29 -26.16
CA TRP A 180 -4.92 18.69 -24.99
C TRP A 180 -4.70 20.17 -24.70
N GLN A 181 -5.69 20.81 -24.12
CA GLN A 181 -5.63 22.19 -23.60
C GLN A 181 -6.18 22.21 -22.18
N LEU A 182 -5.49 22.94 -21.30
CA LEU A 182 -5.92 23.18 -19.93
C LEU A 182 -6.19 24.66 -19.71
N ASP A 183 -7.35 24.95 -19.14
CA ASP A 183 -7.74 26.29 -18.71
C ASP A 183 -8.17 26.27 -17.23
N LEU A 184 -7.97 27.38 -16.53
CA LEU A 184 -8.53 27.65 -15.20
C LEU A 184 -9.73 28.58 -15.36
N LEU A 185 -10.91 28.11 -14.94
CA LEU A 185 -12.12 28.90 -14.87
C LEU A 185 -12.17 29.59 -13.51
N LEU A 186 -11.96 30.90 -13.50
CA LEU A 186 -11.94 31.67 -12.26
C LEU A 186 -13.34 31.68 -11.63
N PHE A 187 -13.45 31.31 -10.35
CA PHE A 187 -14.72 31.16 -9.63
C PHE A 187 -15.73 30.24 -10.34
N GLY A 188 -15.25 29.31 -11.18
CA GLY A 188 -16.08 28.42 -11.99
C GLY A 188 -16.75 29.09 -13.19
N ASN A 189 -16.39 30.32 -13.55
CA ASN A 189 -16.98 31.04 -14.68
C ASN A 189 -16.45 30.53 -16.03
N GLU A 190 -17.29 29.80 -16.76
CA GLU A 190 -16.95 29.19 -18.06
C GLU A 190 -16.66 30.21 -19.17
N THR A 191 -17.13 31.44 -19.02
CA THR A 191 -16.88 32.54 -19.98
C THR A 191 -15.55 33.24 -19.74
N GLN A 192 -14.90 33.02 -18.59
CA GLN A 192 -13.64 33.63 -18.19
C GLN A 192 -12.58 32.55 -17.96
N ALA A 193 -12.17 31.92 -19.07
CA ALA A 193 -11.14 30.90 -19.06
C ALA A 193 -9.74 31.52 -19.10
N THR A 194 -8.94 31.27 -18.06
CA THR A 194 -7.52 31.60 -18.05
C THR A 194 -6.72 30.43 -18.62
N PHE A 195 -6.05 30.64 -19.75
CA PHE A 195 -5.21 29.61 -20.36
C PHE A 195 -4.07 29.21 -19.42
N ILE A 196 -3.89 27.90 -19.21
CA ILE A 196 -2.80 27.34 -18.39
C ILE A 196 -1.75 26.67 -19.27
N GLY A 197 -2.17 25.87 -20.26
CA GLY A 197 -1.23 25.12 -21.09
C GLY A 197 -1.87 24.31 -22.20
N VAL A 198 -1.04 23.88 -23.16
CA VAL A 198 -1.43 23.07 -24.31
C VAL A 198 -0.28 22.17 -24.73
N SER A 199 -0.57 20.96 -25.22
CA SER A 199 0.44 20.12 -25.85
C SER A 199 -0.17 19.16 -26.86
N ALA A 200 0.56 18.90 -27.94
CA ALA A 200 0.28 17.84 -28.91
C ALA A 200 0.77 16.45 -28.45
N LYS A 201 1.35 16.34 -27.24
CA LYS A 201 1.75 15.04 -26.67
C LYS A 201 0.61 14.45 -25.84
N ALA A 202 0.04 13.35 -26.33
CA ALA A 202 -0.98 12.59 -25.64
C ALA A 202 -0.52 12.07 -24.26
N LYS A 203 -1.48 11.82 -23.39
CA LYS A 203 -1.33 11.18 -22.09
C LYS A 203 -2.26 9.96 -22.03
N PRO A 204 -1.82 8.78 -22.52
CA PRO A 204 -2.65 7.58 -22.56
C PRO A 204 -2.91 6.96 -21.19
N GLN A 205 -2.10 7.31 -20.19
CA GLN A 205 -2.23 6.95 -18.79
C GLN A 205 -1.95 8.19 -17.93
N VAL A 206 -2.25 8.12 -16.63
CA VAL A 206 -2.07 9.27 -15.72
C VAL A 206 -0.63 9.77 -15.79
N GLY A 207 -0.47 11.01 -16.27
CA GLY A 207 0.83 11.66 -16.39
C GLY A 207 0.73 13.15 -16.21
N THR A 208 1.85 13.80 -15.90
CA THR A 208 1.88 15.26 -15.71
C THR A 208 1.55 15.99 -17.01
N PHE A 209 0.54 16.86 -16.95
CA PHE A 209 0.26 17.84 -17.99
C PHE A 209 1.17 19.05 -17.83
N ILE A 210 1.12 19.68 -16.66
CA ILE A 210 1.86 20.92 -16.34
C ILE A 210 2.00 21.08 -14.83
N THR A 211 2.92 21.95 -14.42
CA THR A 211 3.02 22.48 -13.05
C THR A 211 2.35 23.84 -13.00
N LEU A 212 1.44 24.04 -12.05
CA LEU A 212 0.69 25.27 -11.84
C LEU A 212 1.15 25.96 -10.54
N ASP A 213 1.53 27.23 -10.65
CA ASP A 213 1.78 28.11 -9.51
C ASP A 213 0.47 28.80 -9.11
N THR A 214 -0.19 28.30 -8.06
CA THR A 214 -1.52 28.76 -7.64
C THR A 214 -1.49 30.15 -7.01
N THR A 215 -0.32 30.65 -6.61
CA THR A 215 -0.15 31.98 -6.00
C THR A 215 -0.50 33.14 -6.93
N ARG A 216 -0.60 32.85 -8.24
CA ARG A 216 -0.95 33.80 -9.30
C ARG A 216 -2.45 34.01 -9.47
N TYR A 217 -3.26 33.25 -8.75
CA TYR A 217 -4.71 33.23 -8.87
C TYR A 217 -5.35 33.59 -7.53
N PRO A 218 -6.55 34.21 -7.54
CA PRO A 218 -7.24 34.55 -6.29
C PRO A 218 -7.55 33.30 -5.47
N ASN A 219 -7.61 33.46 -4.15
CA ASN A 219 -8.11 32.39 -3.28
C ASN A 219 -9.62 32.18 -3.54
N GLY A 220 -10.06 30.92 -3.47
CA GLY A 220 -11.45 30.53 -3.73
C GLY A 220 -11.58 29.25 -4.53
N THR A 221 -12.82 28.88 -4.86
CA THR A 221 -13.13 27.66 -5.62
C THR A 221 -13.08 27.95 -7.12
N HIS A 222 -12.31 27.16 -7.85
CA HIS A 222 -12.09 27.27 -9.30
C HIS A 222 -12.39 25.94 -9.99
N LYS A 223 -12.46 25.95 -11.33
CA LYS A 223 -12.52 24.72 -12.12
C LYS A 223 -11.36 24.65 -13.09
N LEU A 224 -10.62 23.55 -13.06
CA LEU A 224 -9.76 23.13 -14.17
C LEU A 224 -10.65 22.56 -15.27
N ARG A 225 -10.44 23.03 -16.50
CA ARG A 225 -11.07 22.49 -17.70
C ARG A 225 -10.00 21.88 -18.59
N LEU A 226 -10.06 20.56 -18.76
CA LEU A 226 -9.27 19.84 -19.74
C LEU A 226 -10.09 19.65 -21.00
N ARG A 227 -9.55 20.09 -22.14
CA ARG A 227 -10.05 19.76 -23.48
C ARG A 227 -9.18 18.70 -24.11
N VAL A 228 -9.79 17.64 -24.62
CA VAL A 228 -9.15 16.66 -25.49
C VAL A 228 -9.61 16.93 -26.91
N VAL A 229 -8.74 17.54 -27.72
CA VAL A 229 -9.04 18.01 -29.07
C VAL A 229 -8.73 16.92 -30.09
N ARG A 230 -9.64 16.76 -31.05
CA ARG A 230 -9.66 15.74 -32.08
C ARG A 230 -9.65 16.38 -33.47
N ASP A 231 -9.46 15.55 -34.50
CA ASP A 231 -9.56 15.99 -35.90
C ASP A 231 -10.88 16.74 -36.17
N GLY A 232 -10.80 17.74 -37.06
CA GLY A 232 -11.93 18.63 -37.36
C GLY A 232 -12.23 19.66 -36.27
N ALA A 233 -11.31 19.89 -35.32
CA ALA A 233 -11.44 20.82 -34.20
C ALA A 233 -12.58 20.48 -33.20
N ASN A 234 -13.10 19.25 -33.24
CA ASN A 234 -14.00 18.73 -32.22
C ASN A 234 -13.24 18.43 -30.92
N TYR A 235 -13.90 18.55 -29.77
CA TYR A 235 -13.26 18.28 -28.47
C TYR A 235 -14.25 17.69 -27.46
N ASP A 236 -13.73 16.97 -26.48
CA ASP A 236 -14.43 16.63 -25.24
C ASP A 236 -13.90 17.51 -24.10
N GLU A 237 -14.77 17.88 -23.16
CA GLU A 237 -14.41 18.67 -21.98
C GLU A 237 -14.54 17.84 -20.70
N TYR A 238 -13.56 17.99 -19.82
CA TYR A 238 -13.51 17.35 -18.52
C TYR A 238 -13.20 18.42 -17.47
N PHE A 239 -13.96 18.41 -16.38
CA PHE A 239 -13.89 19.43 -15.35
C PHE A 239 -13.42 18.85 -14.02
N THR A 240 -12.61 19.60 -13.30
CA THR A 240 -12.15 19.26 -11.95
C THR A 240 -12.15 20.51 -11.10
N THR A 241 -12.91 20.48 -10.02
CA THR A 241 -13.02 21.56 -9.05
C THR A 241 -11.79 21.56 -8.15
N ILE A 242 -11.24 22.72 -7.87
CA ILE A 242 -10.15 22.89 -6.90
C ILE A 242 -10.44 24.12 -6.03
N THR A 243 -9.95 24.14 -4.80
CA THR A 243 -10.00 25.34 -3.95
C THR A 243 -8.59 25.85 -3.73
N ILE A 244 -8.30 27.05 -4.22
CA ILE A 244 -7.00 27.69 -4.02
C ILE A 244 -7.01 28.41 -2.66
N GLN A 245 -6.04 28.07 -1.82
CA GLN A 245 -5.82 28.70 -0.51
C GLN A 245 -4.32 28.94 -0.30
N ASN A 246 -3.79 30.01 -0.93
CA ASN A 246 -2.42 30.48 -0.74
C ASN A 246 -2.26 31.37 0.50
#